data_AF-A0A0V0QCA5-F1
#
_entry.id   AF-A0A0V0QCA5-F1
#
_cell.length_a   1.000
_cell.length_b   1.000
_cell.length_c   1.000
_cell.angle_alpha   90.00
_cell.angle_beta   90.00
_cell.angle_gamma   90.00
#
_symmetry.space_group_name_H-M   'P 1'
#
loop_
_entity.id
_entity.type
_entity.pdbx_description
1 polymer ?
#
loop_
_entity_poly.entity_id
_entity_poly.type
_entity_poly.pdbx_seq_one_letter_code
_entity_poly.pdbx_strand_id
1 'polypeptide(L)'
;MAISKNKVKISNNLFQRNFSYKGGNIFAYRIRSFQIIDNEFFHNMAELLGGCVFTDSGYELNVIGNIFQNNTAKNGGVLFINRQEETLIIQSNNFTQNSAYQSGGAIYLQDNMVIYASQIYCSENLFQENSAKFGGVVALKGWEQGIYFGKFFEKNQFLRNLAVYQGGILYASQGLNNKFPFYGIGAQNNYFEGNRAPSGPLIKLANLDQSLVYQSKYQSLLEEENFFLENTGIYEEKYMLNCTNGEYYDNINFECQVCSKGYFNYNIRENFYECQECPEKAICEGNYTGLFVEQGYWVNQNYDTVIKCKYNPDACQGGKYFEEQCYTGYFGVACQIVYELPYSIQEAYQTATSLIQGYSSQIICVLPNLVLGNEQLSELVWEYIIMLLNFTFIFLLVKVFKLQFLQRIPLNSFINQYFIFNMPSFVEKSVTLISCQQVGDQKFVLYDYNIECYGEIYFRENFAFGVGTLVLWVVLFPAYVFWAIQKTVKVQESFQMEGFIVSDQSLDNQGYDIYFRQQKQMQQLNQNESQKIEENSLLKLRKSLQQIVEEEELKDNKQLIKCLKKMQKDQGNEEYKNENQNSYKKQIVQNKDLQQYLIAENNNIMENQVQGRLSCYSEEN
;
A
#
# COMPACT_ATOMS: atom_id res chain seq x y z
N MET A 1 -25.31 42.32 27.25
CA MET A 1 -25.55 43.17 26.06
C MET A 1 -27.06 43.29 25.87
N ALA A 2 -27.60 44.47 25.60
CA ALA A 2 -29.03 44.58 25.28
C ALA A 2 -29.29 43.90 23.93
N ILE A 3 -30.04 42.79 23.94
CA ILE A 3 -30.44 42.09 22.73
C ILE A 3 -31.33 43.05 21.93
N SER A 4 -30.89 43.38 20.71
CA SER A 4 -31.68 44.14 19.74
C SER A 4 -33.06 43.50 19.60
N LYS A 5 -34.15 44.29 19.50
CA LYS A 5 -35.49 43.76 19.20
C LYS A 5 -35.83 43.82 17.70
N ASN A 6 -34.87 44.26 16.88
CA ASN A 6 -35.13 44.58 15.49
C ASN A 6 -35.36 43.31 14.68
N LYS A 7 -36.48 43.28 13.96
CA LYS A 7 -36.84 42.26 12.98
C LYS A 7 -36.85 42.91 11.60
N VAL A 8 -36.17 42.30 10.64
CA VAL A 8 -36.06 42.80 9.27
C VAL A 8 -36.43 41.68 8.31
N LYS A 9 -37.28 41.99 7.33
CA LYS A 9 -37.62 41.09 6.22
C LYS A 9 -37.38 41.80 4.90
N ILE A 10 -36.62 41.16 4.01
CA ILE A 10 -36.39 41.56 2.64
C ILE A 10 -36.97 40.46 1.76
N SER A 11 -37.95 40.80 0.93
CA SER A 11 -38.61 39.83 0.07
C SER A 11 -39.14 40.37 -1.24
N ASN A 12 -39.12 39.55 -2.29
CA ASN A 12 -39.62 39.88 -3.62
C ASN A 12 -38.89 41.07 -4.27
N ASN A 13 -37.56 41.10 -4.16
CA ASN A 13 -36.73 42.15 -4.75
C ASN A 13 -35.74 41.58 -5.77
N LEU A 14 -35.35 42.44 -6.70
CA LEU A 14 -34.26 42.21 -7.65
C LEU A 14 -33.06 43.11 -7.27
N PHE A 15 -31.93 42.48 -6.96
CA PHE A 15 -30.66 43.13 -6.69
C PHE A 15 -29.65 42.76 -7.78
N GLN A 16 -29.27 43.71 -8.63
CA GLN A 16 -28.38 43.43 -9.76
C GLN A 16 -27.24 44.43 -9.90
N ARG A 17 -26.04 43.93 -10.22
CA ARG A 17 -24.86 44.73 -10.56
C ARG A 17 -24.46 45.78 -9.53
N ASN A 18 -24.63 45.46 -8.25
CA ASN A 18 -24.19 46.33 -7.16
C ASN A 18 -22.75 46.01 -6.78
N PHE A 19 -22.02 47.04 -6.35
CA PHE A 19 -20.64 46.93 -5.91
C PHE A 19 -20.49 47.61 -4.55
N SER A 20 -19.89 46.92 -3.59
CA SER A 20 -19.58 47.48 -2.27
C SER A 20 -18.28 46.92 -1.69
N TYR A 21 -17.89 47.40 -0.51
CA TYR A 21 -16.74 46.84 0.21
C TYR A 21 -17.13 45.56 1.00
N LYS A 22 -18.33 45.54 1.59
CA LYS A 22 -18.91 44.43 2.36
C LYS A 22 -20.41 44.40 2.17
N GLY A 23 -20.98 43.23 1.89
CA GLY A 23 -22.39 43.05 1.60
C GLY A 23 -22.73 43.84 0.34
N GLY A 24 -22.49 43.26 -0.84
CA GLY A 24 -22.68 43.96 -2.13
C GLY A 24 -24.04 44.67 -2.25
N ASN A 25 -25.04 44.18 -1.51
CA ASN A 25 -26.36 44.78 -1.38
C ASN A 25 -26.74 45.12 0.06
N ILE A 26 -26.50 44.17 0.98
CA ILE A 26 -27.05 44.22 2.33
C ILE A 26 -25.94 44.04 3.36
N PHE A 27 -25.82 45.02 4.25
CA PHE A 27 -25.01 44.95 5.47
C PHE A 27 -25.95 44.94 6.68
N ALA A 28 -25.98 43.84 7.42
CA ALA A 28 -26.83 43.68 8.61
C ALA A 28 -25.98 43.51 9.87
N TYR A 29 -26.21 44.37 10.87
CA TYR A 29 -25.47 44.34 12.14
C TYR A 29 -26.44 44.26 13.32
N ARG A 30 -26.22 43.30 14.23
CA ARG A 30 -27.01 43.14 15.46
C ARG A 30 -28.53 43.08 15.23
N ILE A 31 -28.95 42.24 14.27
CA ILE A 31 -30.37 41.99 13.98
C ILE A 31 -30.85 40.76 14.74
N ARG A 32 -32.01 40.86 15.39
CA ARG A 32 -32.58 39.75 16.19
C ARG A 32 -33.20 38.67 15.33
N SER A 33 -33.88 39.09 14.26
CA SER A 33 -34.50 38.19 13.29
C SER A 33 -34.40 38.81 11.92
N PHE A 34 -33.60 38.20 11.05
CA PHE A 34 -33.38 38.67 9.69
C PHE A 34 -33.85 37.63 8.68
N GLN A 35 -34.76 38.04 7.79
CA GLN A 35 -35.35 37.17 6.78
C GLN A 35 -35.04 37.71 5.39
N ILE A 36 -34.47 36.86 4.54
CA ILE A 36 -34.19 37.14 3.13
C ILE A 36 -34.93 36.07 2.34
N ILE A 37 -36.06 36.43 1.76
CA ILE A 37 -37.04 35.47 1.22
C ILE A 37 -37.44 35.83 -0.20
N ASP A 38 -37.39 34.89 -1.14
CA ASP A 38 -37.90 35.08 -2.51
C ASP A 38 -37.30 36.32 -3.20
N ASN A 39 -35.98 36.50 -3.14
CA ASN A 39 -35.27 37.56 -3.85
C ASN A 39 -34.34 37.00 -4.92
N GLU A 40 -33.98 37.85 -5.87
CA GLU A 40 -33.05 37.54 -6.93
C GLU A 40 -31.82 38.45 -6.85
N PHE A 41 -30.63 37.86 -6.83
CA PHE A 41 -29.34 38.54 -6.73
C PHE A 41 -28.43 38.15 -7.90
N PHE A 42 -28.16 39.10 -8.80
CA PHE A 42 -27.36 38.86 -10.00
C PHE A 42 -26.14 39.78 -10.11
N HIS A 43 -24.98 39.21 -10.39
CA HIS A 43 -23.77 39.98 -10.71
C HIS A 43 -23.40 41.03 -9.65
N ASN A 44 -23.68 40.76 -8.38
CA ASN A 44 -23.28 41.63 -7.28
C ASN A 44 -21.86 41.28 -6.83
N MET A 45 -21.13 42.30 -6.39
CA MET A 45 -19.74 42.16 -6.00
C MET A 45 -19.47 42.88 -4.68
N ALA A 46 -18.74 42.21 -3.79
CA ALA A 46 -18.10 42.86 -2.65
C ALA A 46 -16.59 42.71 -2.75
N GLU A 47 -15.83 43.77 -2.43
CA GLU A 47 -14.36 43.67 -2.45
C GLU A 47 -13.85 42.66 -1.41
N LEU A 48 -14.46 42.62 -0.22
CA LEU A 48 -14.05 41.73 0.86
C LEU A 48 -15.06 40.64 1.19
N LEU A 49 -16.23 40.99 1.74
CA LEU A 49 -17.06 40.01 2.46
C LEU A 49 -18.49 40.03 1.95
N GLY A 50 -19.01 38.87 1.55
CA GLY A 50 -20.41 38.70 1.20
C GLY A 50 -20.77 39.44 -0.08
N GLY A 51 -20.66 38.77 -1.23
CA GLY A 51 -20.93 39.40 -2.54
C GLY A 51 -22.32 40.00 -2.66
N CYS A 52 -23.28 39.51 -1.86
CA CYS A 52 -24.61 40.07 -1.73
C CYS A 52 -24.89 40.55 -0.30
N VAL A 53 -24.65 39.68 0.69
CA VAL A 53 -25.09 39.87 2.06
C VAL A 53 -23.93 39.65 3.01
N PHE A 54 -23.69 40.64 3.86
CA PHE A 54 -22.83 40.52 5.02
C PHE A 54 -23.67 40.67 6.29
N THR A 55 -23.61 39.69 7.18
CA THR A 55 -24.23 39.75 8.51
C THR A 55 -23.17 39.65 9.61
N ASP A 56 -23.35 40.44 10.67
CA ASP A 56 -22.46 40.40 11.82
C ASP A 56 -23.23 40.55 13.14
N SER A 57 -22.94 39.66 14.08
CA SER A 57 -23.58 39.58 15.40
C SER A 57 -25.09 39.41 15.34
N GLY A 58 -25.58 38.52 14.47
CA GLY A 58 -27.01 38.19 14.32
C GLY A 58 -27.48 37.11 15.30
N TYR A 59 -28.79 37.03 15.53
CA TYR A 59 -29.40 35.98 16.37
C TYR A 59 -30.09 34.91 15.53
N GLU A 60 -31.12 35.29 14.75
CA GLU A 60 -31.81 34.43 13.78
C GLU A 60 -31.60 34.96 12.35
N LEU A 61 -31.21 34.09 11.43
CA LEU A 61 -31.09 34.39 10.01
C LEU A 61 -31.76 33.29 9.18
N ASN A 62 -32.75 33.67 8.38
CA ASN A 62 -33.44 32.79 7.45
C ASN A 62 -33.23 33.28 6.02
N VAL A 63 -32.58 32.46 5.19
CA VAL A 63 -32.37 32.70 3.76
C VAL A 63 -33.13 31.62 2.99
N ILE A 64 -34.28 31.99 2.42
CA ILE A 64 -35.26 31.03 1.90
C ILE A 64 -35.71 31.40 0.48
N GLY A 65 -35.74 30.45 -0.45
CA GLY A 65 -36.39 30.67 -1.76
C GLY A 65 -35.69 31.68 -2.68
N ASN A 66 -34.42 32.01 -2.43
CA ASN A 66 -33.71 33.03 -3.20
C ASN A 66 -32.94 32.43 -4.38
N ILE A 67 -32.69 33.27 -5.39
CA ILE A 67 -31.79 32.97 -6.51
C ILE A 67 -30.56 33.86 -6.40
N PHE A 68 -29.37 33.25 -6.34
CA PHE A 68 -28.08 33.92 -6.31
C PHE A 68 -27.23 33.44 -7.49
N GLN A 69 -26.97 34.34 -8.44
CA GLN A 69 -26.19 34.00 -9.63
C GLN A 69 -25.09 35.01 -9.95
N ASN A 70 -23.91 34.50 -10.31
CA ASN A 70 -22.74 35.29 -10.73
C ASN A 70 -22.28 36.34 -9.71
N ASN A 71 -22.46 36.09 -8.41
CA ASN A 71 -22.01 37.01 -7.37
C ASN A 71 -20.59 36.67 -6.90
N THR A 72 -19.83 37.70 -6.53
CA THR A 72 -18.40 37.55 -6.23
C THR A 72 -17.96 38.31 -4.98
N ALA A 73 -17.03 37.73 -4.23
CA ALA A 73 -16.34 38.40 -3.12
C ALA A 73 -14.95 37.82 -2.83
N LYS A 74 -14.20 38.39 -1.89
CA LYS A 74 -13.00 37.70 -1.36
C LYS A 74 -13.40 36.48 -0.52
N ASN A 75 -14.35 36.63 0.39
CA ASN A 75 -14.91 35.55 1.21
C ASN A 75 -16.44 35.58 1.16
N GLY A 76 -17.05 34.42 0.94
CA GLY A 76 -18.50 34.29 0.82
C GLY A 76 -18.99 34.96 -0.46
N GLY A 77 -18.88 34.28 -1.60
CA GLY A 77 -19.23 34.85 -2.91
C GLY A 77 -20.66 35.40 -2.96
N VAL A 78 -21.53 34.93 -2.07
CA VAL A 78 -22.86 35.46 -1.83
C VAL A 78 -23.03 35.95 -0.39
N LEU A 79 -22.90 35.03 0.57
CA LEU A 79 -23.22 35.24 1.97
C LEU A 79 -21.94 35.18 2.81
N PHE A 80 -21.75 36.20 3.64
CA PHE A 80 -20.77 36.16 4.72
C PHE A 80 -21.51 36.37 6.04
N ILE A 81 -21.47 35.36 6.90
CA ILE A 81 -22.22 35.33 8.17
C ILE A 81 -21.22 35.19 9.31
N ASN A 82 -21.19 36.22 10.16
CA ASN A 82 -20.26 36.31 11.28
C ASN A 82 -21.00 36.37 12.61
N ARG A 83 -20.57 35.55 13.58
CA ARG A 83 -21.09 35.56 14.96
C ARG A 83 -22.61 35.49 15.05
N GLN A 84 -23.19 34.47 14.43
CA GLN A 84 -24.59 34.09 14.56
C GLN A 84 -24.79 33.27 15.84
N GLU A 85 -25.69 33.72 16.72
CA GLU A 85 -25.81 33.17 18.08
C GLU A 85 -26.90 32.08 18.25
N GLU A 86 -28.04 32.16 17.56
CA GLU A 86 -29.15 31.22 17.76
C GLU A 86 -29.40 30.31 16.55
N THR A 87 -30.05 30.81 15.50
CA THR A 87 -30.52 29.96 14.38
C THR A 87 -30.02 30.48 13.04
N LEU A 88 -29.60 29.57 12.16
CA LEU A 88 -29.30 29.83 10.76
C LEU A 88 -30.02 28.81 9.86
N ILE A 89 -30.94 29.30 9.03
CA ILE A 89 -31.67 28.48 8.06
C ILE A 89 -31.31 28.97 6.65
N ILE A 90 -30.79 28.06 5.82
CA ILE A 90 -30.54 28.27 4.40
C ILE A 90 -31.30 27.19 3.65
N GLN A 91 -32.46 27.54 3.11
CA GLN A 91 -33.40 26.55 2.58
C GLN A 91 -33.96 26.91 1.21
N SER A 92 -34.09 25.93 0.32
CA SER A 92 -34.77 26.10 -0.98
C SER A 92 -34.20 27.23 -1.84
N ASN A 93 -32.90 27.51 -1.75
CA ASN A 93 -32.24 28.52 -2.57
C ASN A 93 -31.52 27.90 -3.77
N ASN A 94 -31.28 28.73 -4.79
CA ASN A 94 -30.42 28.40 -5.92
C ASN A 94 -29.16 29.28 -5.89
N PHE A 95 -28.00 28.67 -5.73
CA PHE A 95 -26.68 29.29 -5.80
C PHE A 95 -25.96 28.78 -7.06
N THR A 96 -25.96 29.57 -8.13
CA THR A 96 -25.36 29.19 -9.41
C THR A 96 -24.20 30.13 -9.77
N GLN A 97 -23.03 29.57 -10.13
CA GLN A 97 -21.90 30.33 -10.68
C GLN A 97 -21.40 31.48 -9.77
N ASN A 98 -21.51 31.33 -8.44
CA ASN A 98 -20.95 32.31 -7.50
C ASN A 98 -19.48 31.97 -7.18
N SER A 99 -18.66 32.98 -6.93
CA SER A 99 -17.24 32.76 -6.66
C SER A 99 -16.67 33.59 -5.52
N ALA A 100 -15.71 32.99 -4.81
CA ALA A 100 -14.92 33.68 -3.79
C ALA A 100 -13.43 33.57 -4.11
N TYR A 101 -12.69 34.68 -4.03
CA TYR A 101 -11.24 34.66 -4.29
C TYR A 101 -10.43 33.86 -3.26
N GLN A 102 -10.96 33.69 -2.05
CA GLN A 102 -10.34 32.88 -1.00
C GLN A 102 -11.24 31.74 -0.55
N SER A 103 -12.40 32.01 0.05
CA SER A 103 -13.13 30.95 0.73
C SER A 103 -14.64 31.07 0.64
N GLY A 104 -15.32 29.93 0.57
CA GLY A 104 -16.78 29.85 0.55
C GLY A 104 -17.36 30.43 -0.72
N GLY A 105 -17.30 29.67 -1.82
CA GLY A 105 -17.70 30.16 -3.15
C GLY A 105 -19.12 30.72 -3.18
N ALA A 106 -20.02 30.19 -2.35
CA ALA A 106 -21.31 30.78 -2.05
C ALA A 106 -21.36 31.36 -0.63
N ILE A 107 -21.00 30.56 0.39
CA ILE A 107 -21.30 30.85 1.79
C ILE A 107 -20.02 30.79 2.62
N TYR A 108 -19.78 31.83 3.42
CA TYR A 108 -18.72 31.83 4.43
C TYR A 108 -19.33 32.06 5.81
N LEU A 109 -19.09 31.11 6.72
CA LEU A 109 -19.54 31.13 8.10
C LEU A 109 -18.33 31.33 9.02
N GLN A 110 -18.29 32.44 9.76
CA GLN A 110 -17.21 32.78 10.68
C GLN A 110 -17.68 32.91 12.14
N ASP A 111 -16.90 32.38 13.08
CA ASP A 111 -17.01 32.65 14.53
C ASP A 111 -18.45 32.48 15.06
N ASN A 112 -19.23 31.59 14.44
CA ASN A 112 -20.64 31.43 14.77
C ASN A 112 -20.76 30.59 16.05
N MET A 113 -21.10 31.26 17.15
CA MET A 113 -21.42 30.65 18.44
C MET A 113 -22.83 30.07 18.44
N VAL A 114 -23.10 29.09 17.57
CA VAL A 114 -24.35 28.35 17.69
C VAL A 114 -24.16 27.34 18.83
N ILE A 115 -24.79 27.64 19.98
CA ILE A 115 -24.66 26.86 21.22
C ILE A 115 -25.07 25.39 21.02
N TYR A 116 -25.89 25.11 20.00
CA TYR A 116 -26.26 23.75 19.61
C TYR A 116 -26.23 23.57 18.08
N ALA A 117 -25.36 22.67 17.60
CA ALA A 117 -25.23 22.31 16.18
C ALA A 117 -26.56 21.98 15.47
N SER A 118 -27.60 21.61 16.22
CA SER A 118 -28.98 21.42 15.76
C SER A 118 -29.72 22.69 15.34
N GLN A 119 -29.06 23.84 15.21
CA GLN A 119 -29.71 25.11 14.85
C GLN A 119 -29.16 25.73 13.56
N ILE A 120 -28.24 25.03 12.86
CA ILE A 120 -27.85 25.38 11.49
C ILE A 120 -28.39 24.33 10.54
N TYR A 121 -29.21 24.77 9.60
CA TYR A 121 -29.85 23.92 8.60
C TYR A 121 -29.56 24.46 7.19
N CYS A 122 -28.89 23.65 6.38
CA CYS A 122 -28.73 23.90 4.95
C CYS A 122 -29.47 22.79 4.19
N SER A 123 -30.67 23.08 3.69
CA SER A 123 -31.52 22.05 3.09
C SER A 123 -32.21 22.44 1.79
N GLU A 124 -32.45 21.46 0.93
CA GLU A 124 -33.23 21.63 -0.31
C GLU A 124 -32.66 22.71 -1.24
N ASN A 125 -31.36 23.00 -1.18
CA ASN A 125 -30.72 23.99 -2.03
C ASN A 125 -30.08 23.34 -3.27
N LEU A 126 -29.97 24.13 -4.33
CA LEU A 126 -29.12 23.84 -5.48
C LEU A 126 -27.84 24.67 -5.39
N PHE A 127 -26.69 24.02 -5.39
CA PHE A 127 -25.37 24.64 -5.51
C PHE A 127 -24.70 24.14 -6.79
N GLN A 128 -24.67 24.99 -7.81
CA GLN A 128 -24.12 24.63 -9.11
C GLN A 128 -22.97 25.56 -9.51
N GLU A 129 -21.83 24.98 -9.93
CA GLU A 129 -20.71 25.71 -10.52
C GLU A 129 -20.17 26.85 -9.64
N ASN A 130 -20.27 26.72 -8.32
CA ASN A 130 -19.67 27.68 -7.39
C ASN A 130 -18.18 27.36 -7.21
N SER A 131 -17.37 28.39 -6.93
CA SER A 131 -15.92 28.22 -6.86
C SER A 131 -15.22 29.06 -5.79
N ALA A 132 -14.17 28.49 -5.18
CA ALA A 132 -13.27 29.20 -4.27
C ALA A 132 -11.88 28.55 -4.21
N LYS A 133 -10.93 29.10 -3.43
CA LYS A 133 -9.70 28.37 -3.10
C LYS A 133 -9.95 27.28 -2.06
N PHE A 134 -10.73 27.60 -1.04
CA PHE A 134 -11.12 26.71 0.05
C PHE A 134 -12.65 26.70 0.22
N GLY A 135 -13.28 25.53 0.17
CA GLY A 135 -14.73 25.46 0.31
C GLY A 135 -15.42 26.01 -0.94
N GLY A 136 -15.45 25.22 -2.02
CA GLY A 136 -16.01 25.64 -3.30
C GLY A 136 -17.47 26.12 -3.19
N VAL A 137 -18.19 25.66 -2.17
CA VAL A 137 -19.52 26.14 -1.82
C VAL A 137 -19.52 26.84 -0.46
N VAL A 138 -19.16 26.12 0.60
CA VAL A 138 -19.21 26.57 1.99
C VAL A 138 -17.82 26.58 2.60
N ALA A 139 -17.48 27.65 3.33
CA ALA A 139 -16.36 27.65 4.26
C ALA A 139 -16.87 27.89 5.69
N LEU A 140 -16.48 27.03 6.61
CA LEU A 140 -16.74 27.14 8.05
C LEU A 140 -15.41 27.46 8.74
N LYS A 141 -15.26 28.65 9.32
CA LYS A 141 -14.03 29.02 10.05
C LYS A 141 -14.36 29.59 11.42
N GLY A 142 -13.44 29.47 12.38
CA GLY A 142 -13.57 30.20 13.64
C GLY A 142 -14.50 29.55 14.68
N TRP A 143 -14.88 28.29 14.50
CA TRP A 143 -15.87 27.66 15.37
C TRP A 143 -15.33 27.31 16.76
N GLU A 144 -16.10 27.68 17.79
CA GLU A 144 -15.65 27.67 19.18
C GLU A 144 -15.98 26.38 19.97
N GLN A 145 -16.72 25.42 19.40
CA GLN A 145 -17.03 24.15 20.07
C GLN A 145 -16.68 22.93 19.18
N GLY A 146 -16.19 21.85 19.81
CA GLY A 146 -15.93 20.57 19.15
C GLY A 146 -17.23 19.89 18.75
N ILE A 147 -17.62 20.03 17.50
CA ILE A 147 -18.96 19.68 17.05
C ILE A 147 -18.90 18.56 16.01
N TYR A 148 -19.72 17.53 16.24
CA TYR A 148 -20.35 16.78 15.15
C TYR A 148 -21.61 17.53 14.74
N PHE A 149 -21.70 17.96 13.47
CA PHE A 149 -22.89 18.64 12.99
C PHE A 149 -23.96 17.64 12.58
N GLY A 150 -24.82 17.22 13.50
CA GLY A 150 -25.76 16.13 13.26
C GLY A 150 -26.63 16.25 12.00
N LYS A 151 -27.12 17.44 11.66
CA LYS A 151 -27.99 17.68 10.50
C LYS A 151 -27.63 18.97 9.80
N PHE A 152 -26.48 19.01 9.15
CA PHE A 152 -26.01 20.21 8.46
C PHE A 152 -26.56 20.29 7.04
N PHE A 153 -26.33 19.24 6.25
CA PHE A 153 -26.77 19.16 4.85
C PHE A 153 -27.89 18.15 4.69
N GLU A 154 -29.04 18.59 4.20
CA GLU A 154 -30.16 17.69 3.90
C GLU A 154 -30.79 17.99 2.55
N LYS A 155 -30.92 16.98 1.67
CA LYS A 155 -31.63 17.10 0.38
C LYS A 155 -31.10 18.21 -0.54
N ASN A 156 -29.81 18.54 -0.46
CA ASN A 156 -29.18 19.49 -1.37
C ASN A 156 -28.65 18.79 -2.63
N GLN A 157 -28.52 19.57 -3.70
CA GLN A 157 -27.83 19.17 -4.92
C GLN A 157 -26.56 19.99 -5.07
N PHE A 158 -25.41 19.33 -5.16
CA PHE A 158 -24.12 19.94 -5.34
C PHE A 158 -23.53 19.50 -6.68
N LEU A 159 -23.57 20.38 -7.68
CA LEU A 159 -23.24 20.07 -9.07
C LEU A 159 -22.02 20.87 -9.53
N ARG A 160 -20.95 20.19 -9.91
CA ARG A 160 -19.77 20.79 -10.56
C ARG A 160 -19.16 21.98 -9.82
N ASN A 161 -19.16 21.95 -8.49
CA ASN A 161 -18.49 22.98 -7.69
C ASN A 161 -16.99 22.71 -7.62
N LEU A 162 -16.18 23.77 -7.48
CA LEU A 162 -14.73 23.71 -7.58
C LEU A 162 -14.06 24.39 -6.39
N ALA A 163 -13.17 23.67 -5.71
CA ALA A 163 -12.15 24.30 -4.88
C ALA A 163 -10.77 24.16 -5.53
N VAL A 164 -10.03 25.27 -5.64
CA VAL A 164 -8.69 25.26 -6.24
C VAL A 164 -7.72 24.42 -5.41
N TYR A 165 -7.87 24.42 -4.08
CA TYR A 165 -7.02 23.65 -3.18
C TYR A 165 -7.81 22.59 -2.43
N GLN A 166 -8.81 22.99 -1.65
CA GLN A 166 -9.40 22.09 -0.66
C GLN A 166 -10.90 22.27 -0.46
N GLY A 167 -11.60 21.16 -0.24
CA GLY A 167 -13.01 21.16 0.13
C GLY A 167 -13.90 21.63 -1.03
N GLY A 168 -14.10 20.79 -2.05
CA GLY A 168 -14.85 21.18 -3.25
C GLY A 168 -16.29 21.63 -2.94
N ILE A 169 -16.88 21.08 -1.88
CA ILE A 169 -18.13 21.59 -1.28
C ILE A 169 -17.81 22.40 -0.05
N LEU A 170 -17.16 21.78 0.93
CA LEU A 170 -17.01 22.31 2.27
C LEU A 170 -15.56 22.27 2.73
N TYR A 171 -15.08 23.41 3.22
CA TYR A 171 -13.86 23.50 4.02
C TYR A 171 -14.21 23.95 5.44
N ALA A 172 -13.79 23.21 6.46
CA ALA A 172 -14.00 23.55 7.86
C ALA A 172 -12.68 23.68 8.62
N SER A 173 -12.50 24.77 9.38
CA SER A 173 -11.39 24.97 10.30
C SER A 173 -11.86 25.54 11.64
N GLN A 174 -11.15 25.16 12.70
CA GLN A 174 -11.49 25.54 14.08
C GLN A 174 -11.12 27.00 14.38
N GLY A 175 -11.69 27.56 15.44
CA GLY A 175 -11.36 28.91 15.91
C GLY A 175 -10.19 28.96 16.88
N LEU A 176 -9.58 30.13 17.00
CA LEU A 176 -8.40 30.37 17.85
C LEU A 176 -8.61 30.00 19.33
N ASN A 177 -9.84 30.08 19.81
CA ASN A 177 -10.21 29.80 21.21
C ASN A 177 -10.59 28.34 21.47
N ASN A 178 -10.69 27.50 20.43
CA ASN A 178 -11.21 26.15 20.54
C ASN A 178 -10.14 25.11 20.20
N LYS A 179 -9.92 24.19 21.15
CA LYS A 179 -8.95 23.10 21.03
C LYS A 179 -9.59 21.75 20.68
N PHE A 180 -10.91 21.71 20.47
CA PHE A 180 -11.61 20.47 20.16
C PHE A 180 -11.68 20.23 18.65
N PRO A 181 -11.36 19.01 18.18
CA PRO A 181 -11.39 18.68 16.77
C PRO A 181 -12.82 18.60 16.21
N PHE A 182 -12.98 18.84 14.91
CA PHE A 182 -14.20 18.52 14.17
C PHE A 182 -14.27 17.03 13.90
N TYR A 183 -15.26 16.36 14.49
CA TYR A 183 -15.40 14.92 14.30
C TYR A 183 -16.04 14.55 12.96
N GLY A 184 -16.96 15.37 12.46
CA GLY A 184 -17.64 15.09 11.20
C GLY A 184 -18.86 15.97 10.99
N ILE A 185 -19.52 15.77 9.85
CA ILE A 185 -20.69 16.53 9.42
C ILE A 185 -21.76 15.56 8.96
N GLY A 186 -22.93 15.66 9.57
CA GLY A 186 -24.12 14.95 9.19
C GLY A 186 -24.67 15.54 7.90
N ALA A 187 -24.70 14.70 6.89
CA ALA A 187 -25.24 14.98 5.58
C ALA A 187 -26.14 13.80 5.20
N GLN A 188 -27.39 14.08 4.83
CA GLN A 188 -28.37 13.05 4.47
C GLN A 188 -29.16 13.43 3.22
N ASN A 189 -29.41 12.43 2.37
CA ASN A 189 -30.19 12.55 1.13
C ASN A 189 -29.68 13.63 0.16
N ASN A 190 -28.39 13.95 0.19
CA ASN A 190 -27.80 14.90 -0.75
C ASN A 190 -27.32 14.19 -2.02
N TYR A 191 -27.23 14.96 -3.11
CA TYR A 191 -26.73 14.52 -4.40
C TYR A 191 -25.48 15.31 -4.76
N PHE A 192 -24.34 14.62 -4.89
CA PHE A 192 -23.04 15.22 -5.21
C PHE A 192 -22.59 14.73 -6.59
N GLU A 193 -22.51 15.63 -7.56
CA GLU A 193 -22.09 15.30 -8.92
C GLU A 193 -20.97 16.22 -9.41
N GLY A 194 -19.87 15.64 -9.92
CA GLY A 194 -18.85 16.37 -10.66
C GLY A 194 -18.06 17.41 -9.86
N ASN A 195 -18.11 17.38 -8.52
CA ASN A 195 -17.42 18.35 -7.68
C ASN A 195 -15.93 18.03 -7.60
N ARG A 196 -15.09 19.07 -7.55
CA ARG A 196 -13.64 18.93 -7.70
C ARG A 196 -12.86 19.70 -6.66
N ALA A 197 -11.87 19.06 -6.07
CA ALA A 197 -10.80 19.71 -5.32
C ALA A 197 -9.59 18.76 -5.22
N PRO A 198 -8.35 19.26 -5.31
CA PRO A 198 -7.16 18.43 -5.09
C PRO A 198 -7.21 17.61 -3.80
N SER A 199 -7.66 18.21 -2.69
CA SER A 199 -7.83 17.51 -1.42
C SER A 199 -9.21 17.74 -0.82
N GLY A 200 -9.93 16.65 -0.53
CA GLY A 200 -11.31 16.71 -0.07
C GLY A 200 -12.25 17.20 -1.18
N PRO A 201 -12.51 16.40 -2.22
CA PRO A 201 -13.38 16.81 -3.34
C PRO A 201 -14.78 17.23 -2.87
N LEU A 202 -15.24 16.71 -1.73
CA LEU A 202 -16.45 17.17 -1.07
C LEU A 202 -16.13 17.93 0.22
N ILE A 203 -15.62 17.25 1.24
CA ILE A 203 -15.48 17.81 2.58
C ILE A 203 -14.02 17.75 3.01
N LYS A 204 -13.49 18.90 3.44
CA LYS A 204 -12.18 19.04 4.07
C LYS A 204 -12.35 19.53 5.52
N LEU A 205 -11.75 18.81 6.47
CA LEU A 205 -11.72 19.19 7.88
C LEU A 205 -10.27 19.50 8.30
N ALA A 206 -9.99 20.75 8.65
CA ALA A 206 -8.69 21.15 9.17
C ALA A 206 -8.63 20.94 10.69
N ASN A 207 -8.24 19.72 11.08
CA ASN A 207 -8.17 19.29 12.47
C ASN A 207 -6.72 19.06 12.93
N LEU A 208 -6.46 19.30 14.22
CA LEU A 208 -5.24 18.84 14.92
C LEU A 208 -5.21 17.31 15.12
N ASP A 209 -6.38 16.68 15.21
CA ASP A 209 -6.49 15.27 15.60
C ASP A 209 -6.23 14.33 14.42
N GLN A 210 -5.22 13.46 14.60
CA GLN A 210 -4.86 12.39 13.67
C GLN A 210 -5.71 11.12 13.87
N SER A 211 -6.62 11.10 14.85
CA SER A 211 -7.45 9.93 15.17
C SER A 211 -8.38 9.56 14.01
N LEU A 212 -8.04 8.45 13.35
CA LEU A 212 -8.80 7.88 12.23
C LEU A 212 -10.17 7.31 12.63
N VAL A 213 -10.43 7.12 13.93
CA VAL A 213 -11.63 6.41 14.43
C VAL A 213 -12.91 7.21 14.19
N TYR A 214 -12.89 8.52 14.45
CA TYR A 214 -14.08 9.35 14.23
C TYR A 214 -14.28 9.62 12.74
N GLN A 215 -13.21 9.92 12.02
CA GLN A 215 -13.27 10.18 10.59
C GLN A 215 -13.87 9.00 9.82
N SER A 216 -13.49 7.76 10.14
CA SER A 216 -14.06 6.58 9.45
C SER A 216 -15.56 6.43 9.71
N LYS A 217 -16.01 6.60 10.95
CA LYS A 217 -17.43 6.53 11.31
C LYS A 217 -18.27 7.54 10.51
N TYR A 218 -17.85 8.80 10.46
CA TYR A 218 -18.62 9.84 9.78
C TYR A 218 -18.45 9.81 8.26
N GLN A 219 -17.34 9.27 7.75
CA GLN A 219 -17.19 8.96 6.33
C GLN A 219 -18.22 7.91 5.90
N SER A 220 -18.36 6.80 6.65
CA SER A 220 -19.36 5.77 6.32
C SER A 220 -20.78 6.31 6.35
N LEU A 221 -21.14 7.13 7.34
CA LEU A 221 -22.45 7.78 7.39
C LEU A 221 -22.69 8.72 6.19
N LEU A 222 -21.68 9.49 5.80
CA LEU A 222 -21.74 10.32 4.60
C LEU A 222 -21.97 9.48 3.34
N GLU A 223 -21.27 8.36 3.20
CA GLU A 223 -21.37 7.47 2.04
C GLU A 223 -22.69 6.71 1.96
N GLU A 224 -23.23 6.25 3.09
CA GLU A 224 -24.47 5.47 3.18
C GLU A 224 -25.73 6.32 2.95
N GLU A 225 -25.72 7.59 3.38
CA GLU A 225 -26.93 8.43 3.37
C GLU A 225 -27.03 9.36 2.15
N ASN A 226 -26.07 9.35 1.23
CA ASN A 226 -26.02 10.29 0.10
C ASN A 226 -25.65 9.61 -1.23
N PHE A 227 -25.87 10.33 -2.33
CA PHE A 227 -25.53 9.86 -3.66
C PHE A 227 -24.33 10.63 -4.24
N PHE A 228 -23.42 9.91 -4.88
CA PHE A 228 -22.17 10.45 -5.43
C PHE A 228 -21.97 10.01 -6.88
N LEU A 229 -21.59 10.95 -7.74
CA LEU A 229 -21.26 10.70 -9.14
C LEU A 229 -20.08 11.58 -9.59
N GLU A 230 -19.01 10.97 -10.10
CA GLU A 230 -17.90 11.68 -10.75
C GLU A 230 -17.25 12.83 -9.94
N ASN A 231 -17.23 12.74 -8.60
CA ASN A 231 -16.50 13.71 -7.78
C ASN A 231 -15.00 13.35 -7.77
N THR A 232 -14.13 14.32 -8.04
CA THR A 232 -12.70 14.05 -8.35
C THR A 232 -11.74 14.88 -7.50
N GLY A 233 -10.68 14.23 -7.01
CA GLY A 233 -9.58 14.84 -6.28
C GLY A 233 -8.29 14.04 -6.48
N ILE A 234 -7.16 14.50 -5.95
CA ILE A 234 -5.88 13.77 -6.07
C ILE A 234 -5.90 12.51 -5.18
N TYR A 235 -6.62 12.56 -4.07
CA TYR A 235 -6.77 11.47 -3.11
C TYR A 235 -8.16 10.85 -3.27
N GLU A 236 -8.33 9.96 -4.25
CA GLU A 236 -9.65 9.52 -4.75
C GLU A 236 -10.42 8.56 -3.84
N GLU A 237 -9.82 8.03 -2.77
CA GLU A 237 -10.48 7.01 -1.94
C GLU A 237 -11.48 7.55 -0.91
N LYS A 238 -11.50 8.86 -0.63
CA LYS A 238 -12.36 9.41 0.45
C LYS A 238 -12.92 10.79 0.12
N TYR A 239 -14.20 10.95 0.43
CA TYR A 239 -14.94 12.21 0.24
C TYR A 239 -14.75 13.21 1.39
N MET A 240 -14.47 12.73 2.61
CA MET A 240 -14.13 13.54 3.78
C MET A 240 -12.67 13.31 4.18
N LEU A 241 -11.88 14.38 4.13
CA LEU A 241 -10.44 14.32 4.37
C LEU A 241 -9.99 15.33 5.43
N ASN A 242 -9.09 14.89 6.32
CA ASN A 242 -8.26 15.80 7.12
C ASN A 242 -7.10 16.33 6.25
N CYS A 243 -6.09 17.00 6.84
CA CYS A 243 -4.90 17.39 6.09
C CYS A 243 -4.26 16.16 5.39
N THR A 244 -3.84 16.33 4.14
CA THR A 244 -3.29 15.27 3.28
C THR A 244 -1.86 15.61 2.86
N ASN A 245 -1.19 14.69 2.17
CA ASN A 245 0.11 14.97 1.56
C ASN A 245 0.02 16.20 0.62
N GLY A 246 1.13 16.92 0.49
CA GLY A 246 1.21 18.25 -0.15
C GLY A 246 0.75 19.41 0.73
N GLU A 247 0.39 19.14 1.99
CA GLU A 247 -0.09 20.13 2.96
C GLU A 247 0.70 20.05 4.26
N TYR A 248 0.48 21.01 5.15
CA TYR A 248 0.85 20.97 6.55
C TYR A 248 -0.25 21.65 7.38
N TYR A 249 -0.30 21.33 8.67
CA TYR A 249 -1.21 21.96 9.61
C TYR A 249 -0.55 23.20 10.22
N ASP A 250 -1.09 24.37 9.91
CA ASP A 250 -0.69 25.62 10.53
C ASP A 250 -1.30 25.73 11.93
N ASN A 251 -0.46 25.60 12.96
CA ASN A 251 -0.88 25.64 14.37
C ASN A 251 -1.21 27.06 14.89
N ILE A 252 -0.94 28.11 14.10
CA ILE A 252 -1.28 29.50 14.43
C ILE A 252 -2.70 29.79 13.93
N ASN A 253 -2.99 29.45 12.68
CA ASN A 253 -4.27 29.71 12.04
C ASN A 253 -5.26 28.55 12.15
N PHE A 254 -4.81 27.38 12.61
CA PHE A 254 -5.58 26.14 12.73
C PHE A 254 -6.16 25.65 11.40
N GLU A 255 -5.36 25.70 10.34
CA GLU A 255 -5.77 25.41 8.97
C GLU A 255 -4.80 24.43 8.28
N CYS A 256 -5.31 23.62 7.34
CA CYS A 256 -4.45 22.85 6.44
C CYS A 256 -3.94 23.80 5.35
N GLN A 257 -2.67 24.15 5.38
CA GLN A 257 -2.04 24.98 4.35
C GLN A 257 -1.32 24.10 3.34
N VAL A 258 -1.37 24.50 2.07
CA VAL A 258 -0.63 23.84 1.01
C VAL A 258 0.85 24.23 1.06
N CYS A 259 1.75 23.32 0.69
CA CYS A 259 3.18 23.65 0.65
C CYS A 259 3.46 24.79 -0.34
N SER A 260 4.34 25.72 0.02
CA SER A 260 4.76 26.80 -0.88
C SER A 260 5.76 26.30 -1.91
N LYS A 261 6.00 27.07 -2.98
CA LYS A 261 7.07 26.77 -3.95
C LYS A 261 8.42 26.65 -3.23
N GLY A 262 9.20 25.64 -3.60
CA GLY A 262 10.45 25.28 -2.90
C GLY A 262 10.25 24.32 -1.72
N TYR A 263 9.03 23.87 -1.45
CA TYR A 263 8.73 22.93 -0.37
C TYR A 263 7.78 21.82 -0.85
N PHE A 264 7.83 20.67 -0.16
CA PHE A 264 6.96 19.53 -0.42
C PHE A 264 6.62 18.78 0.88
N ASN A 265 5.62 17.89 0.83
CA ASN A 265 5.31 17.00 1.93
C ASN A 265 4.70 15.69 1.43
N TYR A 266 5.44 14.58 1.48
CA TYR A 266 4.93 13.26 1.12
C TYR A 266 4.37 12.46 2.29
N ASN A 267 4.61 12.90 3.52
CA ASN A 267 4.14 12.21 4.71
C ASN A 267 3.59 13.21 5.73
N ILE A 268 2.30 13.53 5.59
CA ILE A 268 1.59 14.43 6.51
C ILE A 268 1.59 13.93 7.96
N ARG A 269 1.81 12.63 8.21
CA ARG A 269 1.82 12.09 9.58
C ARG A 269 3.12 12.43 10.31
N GLU A 270 4.24 12.36 9.61
CA GLU A 270 5.56 12.70 10.15
C GLU A 270 5.79 14.21 10.11
N ASN A 271 5.45 14.84 8.99
CA ASN A 271 5.66 16.27 8.76
C ASN A 271 4.34 17.03 8.90
N PHE A 272 3.69 16.89 10.06
CA PHE A 272 2.35 17.44 10.24
C PHE A 272 2.32 18.97 10.34
N TYR A 273 3.37 19.61 10.86
CA TYR A 273 3.38 21.06 11.14
C TYR A 273 4.20 21.89 10.16
N GLU A 274 4.93 21.26 9.25
CA GLU A 274 5.77 21.94 8.29
C GLU A 274 5.98 21.10 7.03
N CYS A 275 6.27 21.77 5.92
CA CYS A 275 6.72 21.11 4.70
C CYS A 275 8.24 21.02 4.68
N GLN A 276 8.77 19.98 4.06
CA GLN A 276 10.21 19.78 3.86
C GLN A 276 10.74 20.73 2.77
N GLU A 277 11.96 21.22 2.96
CA GLU A 277 12.66 22.03 1.96
C GLU A 277 13.06 21.18 0.76
N CYS A 278 12.94 21.74 -0.44
CA CYS A 278 13.32 21.03 -1.65
C CYS A 278 14.84 20.81 -1.71
N PRO A 279 15.31 19.57 -1.88
CA PRO A 279 16.74 19.29 -1.93
C PRO A 279 17.37 19.87 -3.20
N GLU A 280 18.68 20.12 -3.13
CA GLU A 280 19.42 20.67 -4.28
C GLU A 280 19.24 19.78 -5.52
N LYS A 281 18.99 20.41 -6.68
CA LYS A 281 18.74 19.75 -7.99
C LYS A 281 17.39 19.03 -8.13
N ALA A 282 16.52 19.09 -7.13
CA ALA A 282 15.11 18.77 -7.31
C ALA A 282 14.28 20.02 -7.63
N ILE A 283 13.10 19.80 -8.20
CA ILE A 283 12.12 20.84 -8.53
C ILE A 283 10.87 20.60 -7.67
N CYS A 284 10.54 21.56 -6.80
CA CYS A 284 9.32 21.53 -5.99
C CYS A 284 8.49 22.78 -6.29
N GLU A 285 7.43 22.63 -7.10
CA GLU A 285 6.53 23.74 -7.44
C GLU A 285 5.55 24.08 -6.30
N GLY A 286 5.50 23.25 -5.26
CA GLY A 286 4.61 23.39 -4.10
C GLY A 286 3.23 22.80 -4.36
N ASN A 287 2.26 23.19 -3.55
CA ASN A 287 0.92 22.60 -3.53
C ASN A 287 0.99 21.07 -3.44
N TYR A 288 0.23 20.40 -4.30
CA TYR A 288 0.14 18.95 -4.38
C TYR A 288 1.07 18.35 -5.44
N THR A 289 2.02 19.12 -5.99
CA THR A 289 2.88 18.61 -7.07
C THR A 289 3.91 17.60 -6.57
N GLY A 290 4.29 17.72 -5.29
CA GLY A 290 5.41 17.00 -4.71
C GLY A 290 6.76 17.53 -5.19
N LEU A 291 7.77 16.71 -4.97
CA LEU A 291 9.14 16.85 -5.46
C LEU A 291 9.24 16.21 -6.85
N PHE A 292 10.08 16.74 -7.72
CA PHE A 292 10.41 16.16 -9.01
C PHE A 292 11.91 16.14 -9.23
N VAL A 293 12.43 15.01 -9.71
CA VAL A 293 13.83 14.82 -10.07
C VAL A 293 13.94 14.59 -11.57
N GLU A 294 14.91 15.23 -12.22
CA GLU A 294 15.16 15.04 -13.66
C GLU A 294 15.78 13.67 -13.97
N GLN A 295 15.63 13.23 -15.23
CA GLN A 295 16.25 12.01 -15.72
C GLN A 295 17.79 12.03 -15.51
N GLY A 296 18.35 10.87 -15.14
CA GLY A 296 19.76 10.72 -14.77
C GLY A 296 20.05 10.97 -13.29
N TYR A 297 19.02 11.27 -12.50
CA TYR A 297 19.11 11.44 -11.05
C TYR A 297 18.01 10.64 -10.33
N TRP A 298 18.23 10.37 -9.05
CA TRP A 298 17.25 9.80 -8.11
C TRP A 298 17.39 10.49 -6.76
N VAL A 299 16.36 10.45 -5.92
CA VAL A 299 16.38 10.97 -4.55
C VAL A 299 16.49 9.82 -3.57
N ASN A 300 17.15 9.98 -2.43
CA ASN A 300 17.15 8.94 -1.39
C ASN A 300 15.76 8.73 -0.76
N GLN A 301 15.59 7.64 0.00
CA GLN A 301 14.30 7.30 0.63
C GLN A 301 13.76 8.38 1.56
N ASN A 302 14.64 9.20 2.16
CA ASN A 302 14.26 10.31 3.04
C ASN A 302 13.88 11.59 2.28
N TYR A 303 14.03 11.61 0.95
CA TYR A 303 13.77 12.76 0.09
C TYR A 303 14.62 14.00 0.41
N ASP A 304 15.79 13.83 1.02
CA ASP A 304 16.68 14.94 1.45
C ASP A 304 17.90 15.14 0.52
N THR A 305 18.25 14.15 -0.29
CA THR A 305 19.47 14.16 -1.10
C THR A 305 19.21 13.63 -2.50
N VAL A 306 19.52 14.44 -3.52
CA VAL A 306 19.46 14.04 -4.93
C VAL A 306 20.82 13.55 -5.40
N ILE A 307 20.85 12.33 -5.93
CA ILE A 307 22.04 11.60 -6.31
C ILE A 307 22.04 11.39 -7.82
N LYS A 308 23.17 11.67 -8.48
CA LYS A 308 23.35 11.47 -9.92
C LYS A 308 23.71 10.02 -10.22
N CYS A 309 23.05 9.41 -11.20
CA CYS A 309 23.42 8.10 -11.72
C CYS A 309 24.64 8.21 -12.62
N LYS A 310 25.80 7.88 -12.06
CA LYS A 310 27.10 8.06 -12.74
C LYS A 310 27.35 7.00 -13.81
N TYR A 311 26.96 5.75 -13.53
CA TYR A 311 27.33 4.60 -14.35
C TYR A 311 26.28 4.25 -15.41
N ASN A 312 25.00 4.40 -15.08
CA ASN A 312 23.90 4.22 -16.02
C ASN A 312 22.85 5.33 -15.83
N PRO A 313 23.01 6.49 -16.49
CA PRO A 313 22.05 7.60 -16.40
C PRO A 313 20.67 7.24 -16.95
N ASP A 314 20.62 6.42 -18.00
CA ASP A 314 19.37 6.04 -18.67
C ASP A 314 18.49 5.14 -17.81
N ALA A 315 19.07 4.46 -16.82
CA ALA A 315 18.32 3.65 -15.87
C ALA A 315 17.63 4.45 -14.75
N CYS A 316 18.03 5.71 -14.58
CA CYS A 316 17.38 6.63 -13.64
C CYS A 316 16.44 7.52 -14.42
N GLN A 317 15.16 7.13 -14.44
CA GLN A 317 14.11 7.82 -15.16
C GLN A 317 13.82 9.20 -14.59
N GLY A 318 14.20 9.45 -13.33
CA GLY A 318 13.71 10.60 -12.58
C GLY A 318 12.21 10.47 -12.31
N GLY A 319 11.59 11.51 -11.77
CA GLY A 319 10.18 11.46 -11.40
C GLY A 319 9.93 11.95 -9.99
N LYS A 320 8.74 11.63 -9.46
CA LYS A 320 8.23 12.19 -8.20
C LYS A 320 8.53 11.31 -6.99
N TYR A 321 8.14 10.04 -7.08
CA TYR A 321 8.23 9.11 -5.98
C TYR A 321 9.49 8.26 -6.07
N PHE A 322 10.09 7.96 -4.92
CA PHE A 322 11.31 7.16 -4.81
C PHE A 322 11.23 5.84 -5.60
N GLU A 323 10.08 5.17 -5.53
CA GLU A 323 9.86 3.86 -6.13
C GLU A 323 9.72 3.91 -7.66
N GLU A 324 9.44 5.09 -8.23
CA GLU A 324 9.16 5.28 -9.66
C GLU A 324 10.35 5.87 -10.43
N GLN A 325 11.42 6.27 -9.74
CA GLN A 325 12.53 7.02 -10.35
C GLN A 325 13.49 6.18 -11.21
N CYS A 326 13.19 4.89 -11.38
CA CYS A 326 14.09 3.91 -11.98
C CYS A 326 13.35 2.92 -12.87
N TYR A 327 14.11 2.16 -13.68
CA TYR A 327 13.53 1.04 -14.42
C TYR A 327 12.81 0.05 -13.49
N THR A 328 11.73 -0.53 -13.99
CA THR A 328 10.89 -1.49 -13.25
C THR A 328 11.75 -2.57 -12.59
N GLY A 329 11.61 -2.72 -11.27
CA GLY A 329 12.35 -3.69 -10.46
C GLY A 329 13.66 -3.18 -9.85
N TYR A 330 14.06 -1.93 -10.11
CA TYR A 330 15.21 -1.29 -9.49
C TYR A 330 14.79 -0.03 -8.73
N PHE A 331 15.49 0.31 -7.66
CA PHE A 331 15.28 1.53 -6.88
C PHE A 331 16.60 2.01 -6.27
N GLY A 332 16.65 3.31 -5.99
CA GLY A 332 17.78 3.99 -5.41
C GLY A 332 19.14 3.72 -6.07
N VAL A 333 20.11 3.25 -5.28
CA VAL A 333 21.46 2.93 -5.77
C VAL A 333 21.44 1.86 -6.86
N ALA A 334 20.52 0.91 -6.82
CA ALA A 334 20.47 -0.18 -7.78
C ALA A 334 20.20 0.31 -9.22
N CYS A 335 19.63 1.50 -9.36
CA CYS A 335 19.31 2.10 -10.65
C CYS A 335 20.55 2.41 -11.48
N GLN A 336 21.70 2.69 -10.86
CA GLN A 336 22.93 2.92 -11.63
C GLN A 336 23.69 1.61 -11.97
N ILE A 337 23.25 0.46 -11.44
CA ILE A 337 23.92 -0.84 -11.56
C ILE A 337 23.13 -1.77 -12.51
N VAL A 338 22.18 -1.24 -13.29
CA VAL A 338 21.42 -2.07 -14.25
C VAL A 338 22.41 -2.78 -15.17
N TYR A 339 22.53 -4.09 -14.96
CA TYR A 339 23.29 -4.96 -15.85
C TYR A 339 22.57 -4.91 -17.20
N GLU A 340 23.26 -4.44 -18.24
CA GLU A 340 22.81 -4.51 -19.62
C GLU A 340 22.73 -5.99 -20.05
N LEU A 341 21.69 -6.68 -19.62
CA LEU A 341 21.36 -8.01 -20.10
C LEU A 341 20.20 -7.90 -21.08
N PRO A 342 20.30 -8.49 -22.29
CA PRO A 342 19.18 -8.58 -23.23
C PRO A 342 17.91 -9.05 -22.52
N TYR A 343 16.73 -8.57 -22.94
CA TYR A 343 15.44 -8.90 -22.32
C TYR A 343 15.23 -10.42 -22.09
N SER A 344 15.68 -11.25 -23.04
CA SER A 344 15.67 -12.71 -22.92
C SER A 344 16.56 -13.26 -21.81
N ILE A 345 17.65 -12.57 -21.50
CA ILE A 345 18.56 -12.88 -20.40
C ILE A 345 18.10 -12.23 -19.10
N GLN A 346 17.35 -11.13 -19.10
CA GLN A 346 16.72 -10.61 -17.88
C GLN A 346 15.64 -11.56 -17.36
N GLU A 347 14.81 -12.10 -18.24
CA GLU A 347 13.82 -13.12 -17.87
C GLU A 347 14.53 -14.42 -17.46
N ALA A 348 15.57 -14.82 -18.19
CA ALA A 348 16.40 -15.97 -17.80
C ALA A 348 17.25 -15.71 -16.56
N TYR A 349 17.56 -14.46 -16.18
CA TYR A 349 18.31 -14.10 -14.98
C TYR A 349 17.37 -13.97 -13.79
N GLN A 350 16.12 -13.49 -13.94
CA GLN A 350 15.08 -13.61 -12.91
C GLN A 350 14.70 -15.06 -12.68
N THR A 351 14.66 -15.86 -13.75
CA THR A 351 14.41 -17.31 -13.68
C THR A 351 15.65 -18.06 -13.18
N ALA A 352 16.86 -17.68 -13.57
CA ALA A 352 18.12 -18.28 -13.10
C ALA A 352 18.50 -17.80 -11.70
N THR A 353 18.16 -16.58 -11.27
CA THR A 353 18.22 -16.21 -9.85
C THR A 353 17.17 -17.03 -9.12
N SER A 354 15.96 -17.21 -9.61
CA SER A 354 15.00 -18.13 -8.96
C SER A 354 15.48 -19.59 -8.86
N LEU A 355 16.36 -20.04 -9.78
CA LEU A 355 16.91 -21.41 -9.84
C LEU A 355 18.28 -21.57 -9.15
N ILE A 356 19.12 -20.53 -9.12
CA ILE A 356 20.47 -20.50 -8.49
C ILE A 356 20.39 -20.01 -7.03
N GLN A 357 19.36 -19.24 -6.67
CA GLN A 357 19.02 -18.91 -5.27
C GLN A 357 18.54 -20.10 -4.45
N GLY A 358 18.59 -21.32 -5.00
CA GLY A 358 18.23 -22.56 -4.33
C GLY A 358 19.04 -22.91 -3.09
N TYR A 359 20.06 -22.15 -2.69
CA TYR A 359 20.75 -22.39 -1.41
C TYR A 359 21.18 -21.17 -0.58
N SER A 360 20.97 -19.92 -1.01
CA SER A 360 21.39 -18.78 -0.16
C SER A 360 20.49 -17.53 -0.16
N SER A 361 19.29 -17.54 -0.75
CA SER A 361 18.37 -16.39 -0.59
C SER A 361 16.86 -16.71 -0.66
N GLN A 362 16.45 -17.98 -0.69
CA GLN A 362 15.02 -18.36 -0.75
C GLN A 362 14.26 -18.30 0.59
N ILE A 363 14.89 -17.86 1.68
CA ILE A 363 14.18 -17.63 2.94
C ILE A 363 13.31 -16.36 2.84
N ILE A 364 13.77 -15.34 2.09
CA ILE A 364 13.16 -13.99 2.06
C ILE A 364 11.83 -13.93 1.30
N CYS A 365 11.62 -14.76 0.26
CA CYS A 365 10.39 -14.70 -0.54
C CYS A 365 9.17 -15.38 0.12
N VAL A 366 9.38 -16.21 1.14
CA VAL A 366 8.30 -16.96 1.82
C VAL A 366 8.15 -16.53 3.27
N LEU A 367 9.22 -16.06 3.90
CA LEU A 367 9.22 -15.70 5.31
C LEU A 367 9.17 -14.18 5.47
N PRO A 368 8.30 -13.66 6.36
CA PRO A 368 8.15 -12.22 6.55
C PRO A 368 9.45 -11.60 7.07
N ASN A 369 9.69 -10.35 6.70
CA ASN A 369 10.75 -9.53 7.29
C ASN A 369 10.49 -9.39 8.80
N LEU A 370 11.30 -10.06 9.61
CA LEU A 370 11.23 -9.99 11.07
C LEU A 370 11.74 -8.63 11.60
N VAL A 371 12.62 -7.99 10.83
CA VAL A 371 13.10 -6.64 11.07
C VAL A 371 12.67 -5.76 9.90
N LEU A 372 11.75 -4.83 10.18
CA LEU A 372 11.23 -3.89 9.18
C LEU A 372 12.36 -3.01 8.64
N GLY A 373 12.53 -2.98 7.32
CA GLY A 373 13.55 -2.16 6.65
C GLY A 373 14.97 -2.71 6.69
N ASN A 374 15.17 -3.96 7.14
CA ASN A 374 16.49 -4.58 7.24
C ASN A 374 16.42 -6.06 6.82
N GLU A 375 16.62 -6.30 5.52
CA GLU A 375 16.40 -7.61 4.91
C GLU A 375 17.50 -8.60 5.30
N GLN A 376 18.75 -8.15 5.34
CA GLN A 376 19.88 -9.00 5.72
C GLN A 376 19.83 -9.44 7.18
N LEU A 377 19.46 -8.54 8.09
CA LEU A 377 19.31 -8.92 9.49
C LEU A 377 18.14 -9.90 9.65
N SER A 378 17.03 -9.67 8.93
CA SER A 378 15.91 -10.62 8.90
C SER A 378 16.34 -11.99 8.42
N GLU A 379 17.16 -12.06 7.38
CA GLU A 379 17.70 -13.32 6.86
C GLU A 379 18.59 -14.05 7.86
N LEU A 380 19.51 -13.33 8.52
CA LEU A 380 20.37 -13.89 9.56
C LEU A 380 19.56 -14.44 10.74
N VAL A 381 18.51 -13.73 11.16
CA VAL A 381 17.60 -14.18 12.23
C VAL A 381 16.83 -15.44 11.81
N TRP A 382 16.37 -15.52 10.57
CA TRP A 382 15.71 -16.72 10.06
C TRP A 382 16.63 -17.93 10.00
N GLU A 383 17.90 -17.77 9.66
CA GLU A 383 18.88 -18.86 9.73
C GLU A 383 18.99 -19.45 11.14
N TYR A 384 18.99 -18.60 12.17
CA TYR A 384 18.99 -19.06 13.55
C TYR A 384 17.72 -19.85 13.89
N ILE A 385 16.55 -19.36 13.46
CA ILE A 385 15.27 -20.03 13.71
C ILE A 385 15.24 -21.39 13.01
N ILE A 386 15.65 -21.46 11.74
CA ILE A 386 15.67 -22.70 10.96
C ILE A 386 16.68 -23.69 11.53
N MET A 387 17.85 -23.23 11.99
CA MET A 387 18.82 -24.08 12.67
C MET A 387 18.21 -24.72 13.93
N LEU A 388 17.46 -23.97 14.74
CA LEU A 388 16.79 -24.49 15.92
C LEU A 388 15.66 -25.49 15.57
N LEU A 389 14.87 -25.20 14.53
CA LEU A 389 13.80 -26.08 14.06
C LEU A 389 14.35 -27.40 13.50
N ASN A 390 15.39 -27.33 12.66
CA ASN A 390 16.05 -28.51 12.13
C ASN A 390 16.70 -29.34 13.25
N PHE A 391 17.34 -28.69 14.22
CA PHE A 391 17.91 -29.38 15.37
C PHE A 391 16.85 -30.12 16.20
N THR A 392 15.72 -29.48 16.50
CA THR A 392 14.61 -30.10 17.24
C THR A 392 13.94 -31.23 16.46
N PHE A 393 13.76 -31.06 15.14
CA PHE A 393 13.22 -32.09 14.26
C PHE A 393 14.11 -33.33 14.19
N ILE A 394 15.43 -33.15 13.98
CA ILE A 394 16.37 -34.27 13.94
C ILE A 394 16.40 -34.97 15.31
N PHE A 395 16.40 -34.23 16.41
CA PHE A 395 16.36 -34.80 17.76
C PHE A 395 15.09 -35.65 18.01
N LEU A 396 13.93 -35.19 17.53
CA LEU A 396 12.68 -35.94 17.61
C LEU A 396 12.72 -37.21 16.75
N LEU A 397 13.24 -37.14 15.52
CA LEU A 397 13.40 -38.29 14.64
C LEU A 397 14.30 -39.38 15.26
N VAL A 398 15.42 -38.98 15.89
CA VAL A 398 16.32 -39.91 16.59
C VAL A 398 15.59 -40.64 17.73
N LYS A 399 14.74 -39.94 18.48
CA LYS A 399 13.94 -40.54 19.58
C LYS A 399 12.81 -41.44 19.09
N VAL A 400 12.12 -41.05 18.01
CA VAL A 400 10.92 -41.74 17.51
C VAL A 400 11.28 -42.99 16.71
N PHE A 401 12.23 -42.91 15.78
CA PHE A 401 12.49 -43.99 14.82
C PHE A 401 13.47 -45.06 15.32
N LYS A 402 14.02 -44.93 16.55
CA LYS A 402 15.01 -45.85 17.13
C LYS A 402 16.08 -46.28 16.11
N LEU A 403 16.57 -45.34 15.30
CA LEU A 403 17.54 -45.61 14.23
C LEU A 403 18.82 -46.19 14.86
N GLN A 404 19.05 -47.49 14.69
CA GLN A 404 20.11 -48.26 15.36
C GLN A 404 21.53 -47.72 15.06
N PHE A 405 21.71 -47.02 13.93
CA PHE A 405 22.99 -46.40 13.55
C PHE A 405 23.31 -45.13 14.35
N LEU A 406 22.30 -44.32 14.70
CA LEU A 406 22.48 -43.05 15.43
C LEU A 406 22.63 -43.25 16.95
N GLN A 407 22.26 -44.42 17.49
CA GLN A 407 22.45 -44.77 18.91
C GLN A 407 23.93 -44.90 19.30
N ARG A 408 24.85 -45.01 18.34
CA ARG A 408 26.29 -45.13 18.58
C ARG A 408 27.04 -43.79 18.67
N ILE A 409 26.41 -42.68 18.26
CA ILE A 409 27.03 -41.35 18.32
C ILE A 409 26.56 -40.65 19.60
N PRO A 410 27.47 -40.26 20.51
CA PRO A 410 27.07 -39.51 21.70
C PRO A 410 26.45 -38.18 21.28
N LEU A 411 25.34 -37.79 21.92
CA LEU A 411 24.55 -36.59 21.59
C LEU A 411 25.42 -35.33 21.46
N ASN A 412 26.44 -35.18 22.31
CA ASN A 412 27.38 -34.06 22.26
C ASN A 412 28.21 -34.01 20.96
N SER A 413 28.56 -35.16 20.38
CA SER A 413 29.28 -35.23 19.10
C SER A 413 28.38 -34.83 17.93
N PHE A 414 27.12 -35.26 17.96
CA PHE A 414 26.12 -34.87 16.96
C PHE A 414 25.85 -33.35 17.00
N ILE A 415 25.68 -32.78 18.19
CA ILE A 415 25.56 -31.33 18.39
C ILE A 415 26.79 -30.62 17.81
N ASN A 416 28.00 -31.03 18.18
CA ASN A 416 29.20 -30.35 17.71
C ASN A 416 29.35 -30.39 16.19
N GLN A 417 29.07 -31.52 15.54
CA GLN A 417 29.13 -31.64 14.08
C GLN A 417 28.07 -30.77 13.39
N TYR A 418 26.86 -30.70 13.94
CA TYR A 418 25.78 -29.86 13.40
C TYR A 418 26.14 -28.37 13.45
N PHE A 419 26.68 -27.89 14.58
CA PHE A 419 27.10 -26.50 14.70
C PHE A 419 28.33 -26.18 13.84
N ILE A 420 29.32 -27.09 13.74
CA ILE A 420 30.49 -26.92 12.85
C ILE A 420 30.05 -26.77 11.38
N PHE A 421 29.06 -27.54 10.95
CA PHE A 421 28.57 -27.48 9.57
C PHE A 421 27.93 -26.14 9.20
N ASN A 422 27.21 -25.52 10.13
CA ASN A 422 26.51 -24.25 9.88
C ASN A 422 27.38 -23.01 10.10
N MET A 423 28.50 -23.13 10.82
CA MET A 423 29.39 -22.01 11.18
C MET A 423 29.80 -21.12 9.98
N PRO A 424 30.21 -21.64 8.80
CA PRO A 424 30.62 -20.80 7.68
C PRO A 424 29.54 -19.82 7.20
N SER A 425 28.28 -20.27 7.13
CA SER A 425 27.15 -19.43 6.68
C SER A 425 26.92 -18.25 7.61
N PHE A 426 26.86 -18.51 8.92
CA PHE A 426 26.65 -17.46 9.92
C PHE A 426 27.81 -16.45 9.94
N VAL A 427 29.05 -16.90 9.76
CA VAL A 427 30.22 -16.02 9.71
C VAL A 427 30.18 -15.14 8.46
N GLU A 428 29.92 -15.72 7.29
CA GLU A 428 29.84 -14.98 6.03
C GLU A 428 28.77 -13.88 6.08
N LYS A 429 27.54 -14.22 6.48
CA LYS A 429 26.44 -13.25 6.60
C LYS A 429 26.69 -12.16 7.65
N SER A 430 27.40 -12.50 8.73
CA SER A 430 27.75 -11.50 9.74
C SER A 430 28.81 -10.52 9.24
N VAL A 431 29.73 -10.97 8.39
CA VAL A 431 30.71 -10.10 7.73
C VAL A 431 30.03 -9.18 6.74
N THR A 432 29.10 -9.67 5.91
CA THR A 432 28.38 -8.83 4.95
C THR A 432 27.54 -7.76 5.65
N LEU A 433 26.88 -8.11 6.76
CA LEU A 433 26.03 -7.20 7.54
C LEU A 433 26.79 -5.97 8.07
N ILE A 434 28.08 -6.12 8.40
CA ILE A 434 28.92 -5.04 8.94
C ILE A 434 29.82 -4.37 7.88
N SER A 435 29.93 -4.94 6.68
CA SER A 435 30.85 -4.46 5.66
C SER A 435 30.21 -3.38 4.80
N CYS A 436 31.02 -2.41 4.38
CA CYS A 436 30.55 -1.21 3.68
C CYS A 436 31.15 -1.08 2.28
N GLN A 437 30.33 -0.65 1.32
CA GLN A 437 30.73 -0.31 -0.04
C GLN A 437 30.52 1.19 -0.29
N GLN A 438 31.50 1.84 -0.93
CA GLN A 438 31.39 3.25 -1.31
C GLN A 438 30.58 3.42 -2.60
N VAL A 439 29.59 4.32 -2.56
CA VAL A 439 28.75 4.69 -3.70
C VAL A 439 28.61 6.20 -3.72
N GLY A 440 29.28 6.86 -4.68
CA GLY A 440 29.42 8.32 -4.67
C GLY A 440 30.26 8.80 -3.49
N ASP A 441 29.74 9.77 -2.73
CA ASP A 441 30.37 10.32 -1.52
C ASP A 441 29.95 9.60 -0.22
N GLN A 442 28.97 8.70 -0.30
CA GLN A 442 28.44 7.95 0.85
C GLN A 442 28.86 6.47 0.82
N LYS A 443 28.66 5.79 1.96
CA LYS A 443 28.97 4.36 2.12
C LYS A 443 27.72 3.62 2.59
N PHE A 444 27.43 2.47 1.99
CA PHE A 444 26.26 1.64 2.29
C PHE A 444 26.68 0.23 2.68
N VAL A 445 25.80 -0.50 3.39
CA VAL A 445 26.04 -1.90 3.74
C VAL A 445 26.11 -2.77 2.47
N LEU A 446 27.04 -3.71 2.44
CA LEU A 446 27.23 -4.61 1.31
C LEU A 446 25.97 -5.45 1.08
N TYR A 447 25.42 -5.40 -0.13
CA TYR A 447 24.17 -6.08 -0.54
C TYR A 447 22.87 -5.61 0.14
N ASP A 448 22.90 -4.59 1.00
CA ASP A 448 21.71 -3.92 1.54
C ASP A 448 21.91 -2.40 1.46
N TYR A 449 21.61 -1.86 0.29
CA TYR A 449 21.83 -0.45 -0.03
C TYR A 449 20.78 0.49 0.57
N ASN A 450 19.82 -0.04 1.35
CA ASN A 450 18.88 0.77 2.11
C ASN A 450 19.50 1.32 3.41
N ILE A 451 20.64 0.75 3.85
CA ILE A 451 21.27 1.10 5.12
C ILE A 451 22.59 1.84 4.85
N GLU A 452 22.63 3.12 5.26
CA GLU A 452 23.86 3.91 5.22
C GLU A 452 24.81 3.48 6.35
N CYS A 453 26.07 3.25 6.00
CA CYS A 453 27.10 2.87 6.95
C CYS A 453 27.44 4.00 7.91
N TYR A 454 27.71 3.64 9.15
CA TYR A 454 27.97 4.57 10.26
C TYR A 454 26.77 5.43 10.70
N GLY A 455 25.57 5.15 10.17
CA GLY A 455 24.32 5.70 10.69
C GLY A 455 23.88 5.03 12.00
N GLU A 456 22.83 5.58 12.62
CA GLU A 456 22.29 5.06 13.89
C GLU A 456 21.73 3.63 13.74
N ILE A 457 21.00 3.38 12.65
CA ILE A 457 20.44 2.06 12.31
C ILE A 457 21.57 1.04 12.11
N TYR A 458 22.64 1.42 11.38
CA TYR A 458 23.81 0.57 11.18
C TYR A 458 24.44 0.14 12.50
N PHE A 459 24.65 1.05 13.45
CA PHE A 459 25.27 0.69 14.73
C PHE A 459 24.36 -0.18 15.62
N ARG A 460 23.08 0.18 15.71
CA ARG A 460 22.11 -0.48 16.59
C ARG A 460 21.76 -1.88 16.11
N GLU A 461 21.56 -2.04 14.81
CA GLU A 461 21.02 -3.26 14.23
C GLU A 461 22.12 -4.08 13.57
N ASN A 462 22.86 -3.52 12.60
CA ASN A 462 23.80 -4.32 11.82
C ASN A 462 25.10 -4.63 12.58
N PHE A 463 25.73 -3.60 13.13
CA PHE A 463 27.03 -3.72 13.81
C PHE A 463 26.92 -4.54 15.09
N ALA A 464 25.94 -4.25 15.95
CA ALA A 464 25.76 -4.96 17.22
C ALA A 464 25.46 -6.45 17.00
N PHE A 465 24.54 -6.79 16.09
CA PHE A 465 24.18 -8.18 15.80
C PHE A 465 25.29 -8.92 15.06
N GLY A 466 25.87 -8.30 14.02
CA GLY A 466 26.95 -8.90 13.23
C GLY A 466 28.19 -9.19 14.07
N VAL A 467 28.63 -8.23 14.91
CA VAL A 467 29.77 -8.46 15.82
C VAL A 467 29.43 -9.49 16.89
N GLY A 468 28.22 -9.45 17.47
CA GLY A 468 27.78 -10.44 18.46
C GLY A 468 27.81 -11.87 17.90
N THR A 469 27.31 -12.05 16.69
CA THR A 469 27.33 -13.33 15.98
C THR A 469 28.75 -13.78 15.64
N LEU A 470 29.63 -12.87 15.20
CA LEU A 470 31.04 -13.20 14.96
C LEU A 470 31.75 -13.65 16.24
N VAL A 471 31.53 -12.98 17.37
CA VAL A 471 32.12 -13.39 18.65
C VAL A 471 31.63 -14.78 19.05
N LEU A 472 30.34 -15.07 18.87
CA LEU A 472 29.77 -16.39 19.17
C LEU A 472 30.43 -17.50 18.34
N TRP A 473 30.50 -17.32 17.03
CA TRP A 473 30.93 -18.39 16.11
C TRP A 473 32.43 -18.48 15.89
N VAL A 474 33.16 -17.37 15.96
CA VAL A 474 34.61 -17.32 15.72
C VAL A 474 35.41 -17.50 17.02
N VAL A 475 34.87 -17.07 18.16
CA VAL A 475 35.60 -17.09 19.45
C VAL A 475 35.01 -18.13 20.40
N LEU A 476 33.74 -17.99 20.77
CA LEU A 476 33.16 -18.79 21.86
C LEU A 476 32.97 -20.26 21.47
N PHE A 477 32.45 -20.52 20.26
CA PHE A 477 32.19 -21.88 19.80
C PHE A 477 33.47 -22.70 19.58
N PRO A 478 34.53 -22.19 18.91
CA PRO A 478 35.80 -22.91 18.81
C PRO A 478 36.48 -23.13 20.17
N ALA A 479 36.40 -22.16 21.09
CA ALA A 479 36.90 -22.33 22.46
C ALA A 479 36.16 -23.45 23.22
N TYR A 480 34.83 -23.53 23.04
CA TYR A 480 34.03 -24.63 23.58
C TYR A 480 34.41 -25.99 22.97
N VAL A 481 34.56 -26.08 21.65
CA VAL A 481 34.96 -27.33 20.97
C VAL A 481 36.34 -27.77 21.44
N PHE A 482 37.29 -26.85 21.56
CA PHE A 482 38.63 -27.12 22.08
C PHE A 482 38.58 -27.64 23.53
N TRP A 483 37.81 -27.00 24.38
CA TRP A 483 37.59 -27.45 25.76
C TRP A 483 36.94 -28.84 25.82
N ALA A 484 35.94 -29.10 24.98
CA ALA A 484 35.24 -30.37 24.91
C ALA A 484 36.17 -31.52 24.47
N ILE A 485 37.05 -31.26 23.49
CA ILE A 485 38.06 -32.22 23.03
C ILE A 485 39.11 -32.49 24.11
N GLN A 486 39.61 -31.45 24.80
CA GLN A 486 40.57 -31.65 25.90
C GLN A 486 40.00 -32.48 27.05
N LYS A 487 38.70 -32.32 27.33
CA LYS A 487 38.01 -33.09 28.36
C LYS A 487 37.88 -34.58 27.99
N THR A 488 37.70 -34.93 26.71
CA THR A 488 37.60 -36.33 26.28
C THR A 488 38.95 -37.03 26.20
N VAL A 489 40.02 -36.33 25.80
CA VAL A 489 41.39 -36.90 25.75
C VAL A 489 41.90 -37.29 27.14
N LYS A 490 41.63 -36.48 28.17
CA LYS A 490 41.99 -36.81 29.57
C LYS A 490 41.29 -38.06 30.13
N VAL A 491 40.19 -38.50 29.54
CA VAL A 491 39.44 -39.71 29.97
C VAL A 491 40.01 -40.98 29.35
N GLN A 492 40.65 -40.91 28.18
CA GLN A 492 41.25 -42.08 27.51
C GLN A 492 42.59 -42.52 28.13
N GLU A 493 43.40 -41.59 28.65
CA GLU A 493 44.66 -41.94 29.32
C GLU A 493 44.46 -42.72 30.63
N SER A 494 43.28 -42.64 31.26
CA SER A 494 42.97 -43.42 32.47
C SER A 494 42.51 -44.87 32.24
N PHE A 495 42.35 -45.32 30.99
CA PHE A 495 41.72 -46.61 30.66
C PHE A 495 42.64 -47.67 30.03
N GLN A 496 43.94 -47.39 29.86
CA GLN A 496 44.94 -48.38 29.40
C GLN A 496 45.97 -48.70 30.49
N MET A 497 45.59 -49.59 31.41
CA MET A 497 46.50 -50.51 32.10
C MET A 497 45.68 -51.71 32.55
N GLU A 498 45.55 -52.72 31.67
CA GLU A 498 45.48 -54.15 32.00
C GLU A 498 45.18 -54.95 30.72
N GLY A 499 46.09 -55.86 30.36
CA GLY A 499 45.74 -57.04 29.56
C GLY A 499 46.40 -57.21 28.20
N PHE A 500 47.42 -58.07 28.19
CA PHE A 500 47.79 -59.04 27.13
C PHE A 500 48.69 -58.62 25.96
N ILE A 501 49.96 -58.97 26.15
CA ILE A 501 51.01 -59.28 25.17
C ILE A 501 50.66 -60.59 24.43
N VAL A 502 50.72 -60.61 23.09
CA VAL A 502 51.25 -61.74 22.28
C VAL A 502 51.89 -61.20 21.00
N SER A 503 53.16 -61.55 20.82
CA SER A 503 53.99 -61.49 19.61
C SER A 503 53.63 -62.59 18.60
N ASP A 504 53.71 -62.35 17.29
CA ASP A 504 54.78 -62.87 16.41
C ASP A 504 54.48 -62.62 14.91
N GLN A 505 55.54 -62.73 14.10
CA GLN A 505 55.67 -62.35 12.69
C GLN A 505 55.14 -63.39 11.67
N SER A 506 54.86 -62.88 10.46
CA SER A 506 55.16 -63.45 9.12
C SER A 506 54.08 -64.18 8.29
N LEU A 507 54.01 -63.77 7.00
CA LEU A 507 53.40 -64.37 5.78
C LEU A 507 51.86 -64.52 5.75
N ASP A 508 51.10 -64.20 4.69
CA ASP A 508 51.38 -64.37 3.26
C ASP A 508 50.42 -63.56 2.34
N ASN A 509 50.87 -63.28 1.12
CA ASN A 509 50.21 -62.48 0.07
C ASN A 509 49.05 -63.22 -0.64
N GLN A 510 47.86 -63.32 -0.05
CA GLN A 510 46.67 -63.88 -0.74
C GLN A 510 45.37 -63.04 -0.70
N GLY A 511 45.37 -61.84 -0.11
CA GLY A 511 44.16 -61.00 0.00
C GLY A 511 43.83 -60.12 -1.22
N TYR A 512 44.83 -59.74 -2.01
CA TYR A 512 44.66 -58.69 -3.04
C TYR A 512 44.05 -59.17 -4.36
N ASP A 513 44.11 -60.47 -4.67
CA ASP A 513 43.68 -61.01 -5.97
C ASP A 513 42.21 -61.49 -5.98
N ILE A 514 41.62 -61.70 -4.80
CA ILE A 514 40.21 -62.13 -4.62
C ILE A 514 39.25 -60.93 -4.71
N TYR A 515 39.67 -59.77 -4.21
CA TYR A 515 38.86 -58.54 -4.20
C TYR A 515 38.58 -58.00 -5.61
N PHE A 516 39.57 -58.01 -6.50
CA PHE A 516 39.40 -57.51 -7.88
C PHE A 516 38.64 -58.47 -8.80
N ARG A 517 38.66 -59.79 -8.56
CA ARG A 517 37.80 -60.73 -9.32
C ARG A 517 36.33 -60.64 -8.93
N GLN A 518 36.03 -60.40 -7.65
CA GLN A 518 34.64 -60.22 -7.19
C GLN A 518 34.02 -58.90 -7.68
N GLN A 519 34.80 -57.81 -7.76
CA GLN A 519 34.29 -56.55 -8.32
C GLN A 519 33.99 -56.62 -9.83
N LYS A 520 34.78 -57.39 -10.59
CA LYS A 520 34.59 -57.52 -12.05
C LYS A 520 33.39 -58.42 -12.42
N GLN A 521 33.06 -59.42 -11.59
CA GLN A 521 31.83 -60.22 -11.74
C GLN A 521 30.56 -59.48 -11.32
N MET A 522 30.63 -58.63 -10.29
CA MET A 522 29.50 -57.80 -9.84
C MET A 522 29.09 -56.72 -10.85
N GLN A 523 30.06 -56.15 -11.60
CA GLN A 523 29.76 -55.17 -12.65
C GLN A 523 29.09 -55.78 -13.89
N GLN A 524 29.38 -57.05 -14.22
CA GLN A 524 28.75 -57.74 -15.36
C GLN A 524 27.35 -58.29 -15.04
N LEU A 525 27.06 -58.60 -13.77
CA LEU A 525 25.71 -59.00 -13.32
C LEU A 525 24.73 -57.82 -13.29
N ASN A 526 25.19 -56.64 -12.85
CA ASN A 526 24.32 -55.45 -12.76
C ASN A 526 23.90 -54.88 -14.13
N GLN A 527 24.73 -55.01 -15.18
CA GLN A 527 24.36 -54.53 -16.52
C GLN A 527 23.27 -55.38 -17.20
N ASN A 528 23.19 -56.68 -16.89
CA ASN A 528 22.20 -57.58 -17.46
C ASN A 528 20.84 -57.55 -16.73
N GLU A 529 20.80 -57.16 -15.45
CA GLU A 529 19.55 -56.97 -14.71
C GLU A 529 18.87 -55.64 -15.01
N SER A 530 19.62 -54.55 -15.25
CA SER A 530 19.05 -53.24 -15.60
C SER A 530 18.31 -53.25 -16.94
N GLN A 531 18.81 -53.97 -17.96
CA GLN A 531 18.12 -54.08 -19.27
C GLN A 531 16.84 -54.92 -19.22
N LYS A 532 16.72 -55.88 -18.29
CA LYS A 532 15.54 -56.75 -18.14
C LYS A 532 14.39 -56.08 -17.35
N ILE A 533 14.69 -55.07 -16.54
CA ILE A 533 13.73 -54.35 -15.71
C ILE A 533 13.06 -53.21 -16.49
N GLU A 534 13.77 -52.59 -17.45
CA GLU A 534 13.23 -51.52 -18.31
C GLU A 534 12.19 -52.02 -19.34
N GLU A 535 12.39 -53.19 -19.97
CA GLU A 535 11.42 -53.71 -20.95
C GLU A 535 10.11 -54.21 -20.33
N ASN A 536 10.16 -54.79 -19.12
CA ASN A 536 8.97 -55.30 -18.42
C ASN A 536 8.10 -54.22 -17.78
N SER A 537 8.70 -53.08 -17.41
CA SER A 537 7.99 -51.94 -16.82
C SER A 537 7.29 -51.09 -17.89
N LEU A 538 7.91 -50.91 -19.07
CA LEU A 538 7.27 -50.24 -20.22
C LEU A 538 6.05 -50.99 -20.79
N LEU A 539 6.09 -52.33 -20.80
CA LEU A 539 4.99 -53.15 -21.29
C LEU A 539 3.77 -53.16 -20.34
N LYS A 540 4.00 -53.05 -19.03
CA LYS A 540 2.94 -52.88 -18.02
C LYS A 540 2.31 -51.49 -18.11
N LEU A 541 3.12 -50.45 -18.30
CA LEU A 541 2.63 -49.06 -18.41
C LEU A 541 1.72 -48.87 -19.64
N ARG A 542 2.06 -49.48 -20.79
CA ARG A 542 1.22 -49.44 -22.01
C ARG A 542 -0.13 -50.13 -21.86
N LYS A 543 -0.20 -51.25 -21.13
CA LYS A 543 -1.46 -51.97 -20.88
C LYS A 543 -2.36 -51.23 -19.89
N SER A 544 -1.78 -50.56 -18.90
CA SER A 544 -2.51 -49.71 -17.95
C SER A 544 -3.05 -48.44 -18.60
N LEU A 545 -2.29 -47.81 -19.50
CA LEU A 545 -2.72 -46.63 -20.25
C LEU A 545 -3.85 -46.93 -21.26
N GLN A 546 -3.86 -48.11 -21.89
CA GLN A 546 -4.98 -48.53 -22.75
C GLN A 546 -6.28 -48.79 -21.98
N GLN A 547 -6.19 -49.28 -20.73
CA GLN A 547 -7.35 -49.48 -19.86
C GLN A 547 -7.94 -48.17 -19.32
N ILE A 548 -7.11 -47.15 -19.07
CA ILE A 548 -7.55 -45.84 -18.57
C ILE A 548 -8.25 -45.04 -19.67
N VAL A 549 -7.77 -45.13 -20.92
CA VAL A 549 -8.39 -44.45 -22.08
C VAL A 549 -9.79 -45.02 -22.41
N GLU A 550 -10.02 -46.32 -22.22
CA GLU A 550 -11.34 -46.94 -22.42
C GLU A 550 -12.32 -46.70 -21.23
N GLU A 551 -11.82 -46.43 -20.02
CA GLU A 551 -12.66 -46.13 -18.84
C GLU A 551 -13.07 -44.65 -18.71
N GLU A 552 -12.27 -43.71 -19.24
CA GLU A 552 -12.60 -42.28 -19.24
C GLU A 552 -13.62 -41.89 -20.33
N GLU A 553 -13.61 -42.54 -21.51
CA GLU A 553 -14.63 -42.31 -22.55
C GLU A 553 -16.06 -42.73 -22.13
N LEU A 554 -16.20 -43.62 -21.13
CA LEU A 554 -17.50 -44.15 -20.69
C LEU A 554 -18.11 -43.41 -19.48
N LYS A 555 -17.30 -42.67 -18.70
CA LYS A 555 -17.74 -41.94 -17.50
C LYS A 555 -18.28 -40.55 -17.81
N ASP A 556 -17.64 -39.82 -18.74
CA ASP A 556 -18.04 -38.45 -19.08
C ASP A 556 -19.36 -38.39 -19.87
N ASN A 557 -19.66 -39.42 -20.67
CA ASN A 557 -20.93 -39.50 -21.40
C ASN A 557 -22.15 -39.83 -20.51
N LYS A 558 -21.97 -40.46 -19.34
CA LYS A 558 -23.09 -40.79 -18.43
C LYS A 558 -23.47 -39.63 -17.50
N GLN A 559 -22.54 -38.74 -17.16
CA GLN A 559 -22.84 -37.54 -16.35
C GLN A 559 -23.47 -36.43 -17.20
N LEU A 560 -23.02 -36.24 -18.44
CA LEU A 560 -23.58 -35.25 -19.36
C LEU A 560 -25.04 -35.57 -19.74
N ILE A 561 -25.38 -36.84 -19.97
CA ILE A 561 -26.76 -37.29 -20.28
C ILE A 561 -27.69 -37.17 -19.04
N LYS A 562 -27.15 -37.27 -17.82
CA LYS A 562 -27.91 -37.12 -16.57
C LYS A 562 -28.20 -35.64 -16.25
N CYS A 563 -27.31 -34.72 -16.62
CA CYS A 563 -27.55 -33.27 -16.54
C CYS A 563 -28.50 -32.77 -17.63
N LEU A 564 -28.36 -33.24 -18.87
CA LEU A 564 -29.25 -32.86 -19.98
C LEU A 564 -30.72 -33.28 -19.77
N LYS A 565 -30.96 -34.44 -19.13
CA LYS A 565 -32.33 -34.88 -18.75
C LYS A 565 -32.92 -34.12 -17.56
N LYS A 566 -32.09 -33.44 -16.76
CA LYS A 566 -32.53 -32.60 -15.63
C LYS A 566 -32.85 -31.18 -16.11
N MET A 567 -32.11 -30.67 -17.10
CA MET A 567 -32.35 -29.36 -17.72
C MET A 567 -33.58 -29.31 -18.64
N GLN A 568 -33.99 -30.44 -19.23
CA GLN A 568 -35.23 -30.53 -20.02
C GLN A 568 -36.53 -30.53 -19.21
N LYS A 569 -36.46 -30.54 -17.87
CA LYS A 569 -37.65 -30.63 -17.01
C LYS A 569 -38.09 -29.29 -16.39
N ASP A 570 -37.24 -28.27 -16.42
CA ASP A 570 -37.44 -27.04 -15.63
C ASP A 570 -37.57 -25.73 -16.45
N GLN A 571 -37.78 -25.79 -17.76
CA GLN A 571 -38.08 -24.57 -18.55
C GLN A 571 -39.20 -24.79 -19.57
N GLY A 572 -40.43 -24.65 -19.09
CA GLY A 572 -41.51 -24.12 -19.89
C GLY A 572 -41.65 -22.62 -19.59
N ASN A 573 -41.15 -21.77 -20.49
CA ASN A 573 -41.80 -20.54 -20.92
C ASN A 573 -40.92 -19.79 -21.92
N GLU A 574 -41.56 -19.48 -23.05
CA GLU A 574 -41.01 -18.75 -24.17
C GLU A 574 -41.04 -17.25 -23.89
N GLU A 575 -39.89 -16.59 -23.95
CA GLU A 575 -39.70 -15.24 -24.49
C GLU A 575 -38.26 -14.81 -24.19
N TYR A 576 -37.31 -15.12 -25.09
CA TYR A 576 -36.04 -14.39 -25.31
C TYR A 576 -35.27 -15.08 -26.45
N LYS A 577 -35.95 -15.28 -27.58
CA LYS A 577 -35.34 -15.72 -28.84
C LYS A 577 -35.15 -14.47 -29.71
N ASN A 578 -33.95 -13.87 -29.69
CA ASN A 578 -33.29 -13.39 -30.91
C ASN A 578 -31.93 -12.67 -30.76
N GLU A 579 -31.35 -12.49 -29.57
CA GLU A 579 -30.01 -11.86 -29.48
C GLU A 579 -28.83 -12.81 -29.22
N ASN A 580 -29.07 -14.07 -28.83
CA ASN A 580 -27.98 -15.01 -28.52
C ASN A 580 -27.55 -15.95 -29.66
N GLN A 581 -28.15 -15.87 -30.85
CA GLN A 581 -27.77 -16.74 -31.99
C GLN A 581 -26.58 -16.22 -32.82
N ASN A 582 -26.21 -14.94 -32.70
CA ASN A 582 -25.03 -14.39 -33.39
C ASN A 582 -23.74 -14.42 -32.56
N SER A 583 -23.83 -14.59 -31.23
CA SER A 583 -22.66 -14.80 -30.36
C SER A 583 -22.12 -16.24 -30.47
N TYR A 584 -23.03 -17.22 -30.59
CA TYR A 584 -22.67 -18.65 -30.64
C TYR A 584 -22.04 -19.12 -31.96
N LYS A 585 -22.30 -18.45 -33.09
CA LYS A 585 -21.64 -18.79 -34.38
C LYS A 585 -20.23 -18.20 -34.51
N LYS A 586 -19.87 -17.16 -33.75
CA LYS A 586 -18.52 -16.58 -33.75
C LYS A 586 -17.54 -17.37 -32.87
N GLN A 587 -18.03 -18.00 -31.79
CA GLN A 587 -17.22 -18.88 -30.92
C GLN A 587 -16.88 -20.26 -31.53
N ILE A 588 -17.65 -20.73 -32.52
CA ILE A 588 -17.39 -22.04 -33.17
C ILE A 588 -16.31 -21.95 -34.26
N VAL A 589 -16.09 -20.77 -34.86
CA VAL A 589 -15.02 -20.56 -35.85
C VAL A 589 -13.66 -20.35 -35.16
N GLN A 590 -13.60 -19.64 -34.02
CA GLN A 590 -12.36 -19.46 -33.26
C GLN A 590 -11.82 -20.77 -32.62
N ASN A 591 -12.68 -21.76 -32.34
CA ASN A 591 -12.24 -23.04 -31.79
C ASN A 591 -11.68 -24.03 -32.83
N LYS A 592 -11.93 -23.81 -34.13
CA LYS A 592 -11.32 -24.63 -35.21
C LYS A 592 -9.92 -24.18 -35.59
N ASP A 593 -9.64 -22.88 -35.47
CA ASP A 593 -8.29 -22.33 -35.70
C ASP A 593 -7.34 -22.64 -34.53
N LEU A 594 -7.87 -22.69 -33.28
CA LEU A 594 -7.11 -23.15 -32.12
C LEU A 594 -6.72 -24.65 -32.20
N GLN A 595 -7.59 -25.49 -32.76
CA GLN A 595 -7.30 -26.92 -32.94
C GLN A 595 -6.24 -27.20 -34.02
N GLN A 596 -6.11 -26.37 -35.05
CA GLN A 596 -5.03 -26.51 -36.03
C GLN A 596 -3.68 -25.97 -35.53
N TYR A 597 -3.68 -24.96 -34.66
CA TYR A 597 -2.45 -24.43 -34.04
C TYR A 597 -1.85 -25.43 -33.02
N LEU A 598 -2.71 -26.09 -32.22
CA LEU A 598 -2.29 -27.10 -31.24
C LEU A 598 -1.78 -28.43 -31.85
N ILE A 599 -2.10 -28.72 -33.11
CA ILE A 599 -1.56 -29.89 -33.83
C ILE A 599 -0.19 -29.59 -34.45
N ALA A 600 0.13 -28.32 -34.72
CA ALA A 600 1.45 -27.91 -35.23
C ALA A 600 2.52 -27.85 -34.13
N GLU A 601 2.16 -27.47 -32.90
CA GLU A 601 3.08 -27.45 -31.74
C GLU A 601 3.42 -28.87 -31.23
N ASN A 602 2.52 -29.83 -31.37
CA ASN A 602 2.73 -31.21 -30.90
C ASN A 602 3.72 -32.03 -31.74
N ASN A 603 4.07 -31.60 -32.96
CA ASN A 603 5.09 -32.28 -33.78
C ASN A 603 6.52 -31.75 -33.56
N ASN A 604 6.70 -30.59 -32.91
CA ASN A 604 8.03 -30.05 -32.59
C ASN A 604 8.52 -30.39 -31.17
N ILE A 605 7.66 -30.97 -30.33
CA ILE A 605 8.01 -31.42 -28.96
C ILE A 605 8.48 -32.90 -28.94
N MET A 606 8.68 -33.52 -30.11
CA MET A 606 9.21 -34.88 -30.25
C MET A 606 10.74 -34.96 -30.46
N GLU A 607 11.48 -33.86 -30.30
CA GLU A 607 12.96 -33.92 -30.32
C GLU A 607 13.66 -33.42 -29.06
N ASN A 608 12.98 -32.83 -28.08
CA ASN A 608 13.65 -32.39 -26.86
C ASN A 608 12.76 -32.56 -25.62
N GLN A 609 12.77 -33.77 -25.05
CA GLN A 609 12.77 -33.98 -23.59
C GLN A 609 12.97 -35.47 -23.24
N VAL A 610 14.24 -35.86 -23.10
CA VAL A 610 14.64 -36.75 -22.02
C VAL A 610 14.67 -35.89 -20.74
N GLN A 611 14.07 -36.43 -19.67
CA GLN A 611 14.02 -35.91 -18.27
C GLN A 611 12.90 -34.92 -17.90
N GLY A 612 12.06 -35.35 -16.95
CA GLY A 612 11.61 -34.45 -15.87
C GLY A 612 10.11 -34.19 -15.64
N ARG A 613 9.25 -35.21 -15.63
CA ARG A 613 8.00 -35.21 -14.81
C ARG A 613 8.40 -35.39 -13.33
N LEU A 614 7.71 -34.94 -12.27
CA LEU A 614 6.40 -34.32 -12.04
C LEU A 614 6.40 -33.83 -10.57
N SER A 615 5.82 -32.67 -10.30
CA SER A 615 5.43 -32.21 -8.97
C SER A 615 3.91 -32.31 -8.79
N CYS A 616 3.52 -32.73 -7.58
CA CYS A 616 2.29 -32.42 -6.83
C CYS A 616 0.92 -32.70 -7.47
N TYR A 617 0.11 -33.54 -6.81
CA TYR A 617 -1.10 -33.10 -6.08
C TYR A 617 -1.63 -34.24 -5.20
N SER A 618 -1.76 -33.98 -3.90
CA SER A 618 -2.85 -34.52 -3.07
C SER A 618 -2.92 -33.74 -1.75
N GLU A 619 -3.94 -32.90 -1.61
CA GLU A 619 -4.51 -32.51 -0.31
C GLU A 619 -5.72 -33.41 0.00
N GLU A 620 -6.08 -33.42 1.30
CA GLU A 620 -7.30 -33.92 1.96
C GLU A 620 -7.36 -35.38 2.47
N ASN A 621 -6.85 -35.59 3.69
CA ASN A 621 -7.66 -35.79 4.92
C ASN A 621 -6.77 -35.90 6.16
#